data_AF-A0A948F566-F1
#
_entry.id   AF-A0A948F566-F1
#
_cell.length_a   1.000
_cell.length_b   1.000
_cell.length_c   1.000
_cell.angle_alpha   90.00
_cell.angle_beta   90.00
_cell.angle_gamma   90.00
#
_symmetry.space_group_name_H-M   'P 1'
#
loop_
_entity.id
_entity.type
_entity.pdbx_description
1 polymer ?
#
loop_
_entity_poly.entity_id
_entity_poly.type
_entity_poly.pdbx_seq_one_letter_code
_entity_poly.pdbx_strand_id
1 'polypeptide(L)'
;MSRARMALILRWALAAVFFAAALPKIYSPHDFAVAVFRYQMLPYALVNAVALFLPWLELLCAIALVAAPRWREAALTMILGLLIVFTAAIAINLYRGIDTACGCFTVKPGARHMGWWNLGRNALLILAGLGAWPHRRGEVNGRP
;
A
#
# COMPACT_ATOMS: atom_id res chain seq x y z
N MET A 1 -12.30 -3.33 24.55
CA MET A 1 -11.64 -4.16 23.51
C MET A 1 -10.15 -4.23 23.84
N SER A 2 -9.54 -5.41 23.98
CA SER A 2 -8.10 -5.49 24.32
C SER A 2 -7.24 -4.94 23.17
N ARG A 3 -6.14 -4.25 23.49
CA ARG A 3 -5.22 -3.64 22.49
C ARG A 3 -4.79 -4.64 21.41
N ALA A 4 -4.61 -5.91 21.78
CA ALA A 4 -4.27 -6.99 20.86
C ALA A 4 -5.37 -7.30 19.84
N ARG A 5 -6.65 -7.28 20.23
CA ARG A 5 -7.79 -7.47 19.30
C ARG A 5 -7.87 -6.32 18.30
N MET A 6 -7.66 -5.09 18.77
CA MET A 6 -7.63 -3.91 17.89
C MET A 6 -6.51 -4.02 16.84
N ALA A 7 -5.29 -4.34 17.26
CA ALA A 7 -4.17 -4.51 16.33
C ALA A 7 -4.42 -5.63 15.31
N LEU A 8 -5.05 -6.73 15.73
CA LEU A 8 -5.43 -7.81 14.81
C LEU A 8 -6.43 -7.32 13.75
N ILE A 9 -7.50 -6.63 14.16
CA ILE A 9 -8.51 -6.08 13.24
C ILE A 9 -7.87 -5.12 12.23
N LEU A 10 -7.00 -4.21 12.70
CA LEU A 10 -6.32 -3.25 11.83
C LEU A 10 -5.41 -3.94 10.79
N ARG A 11 -4.72 -5.03 11.18
CA ARG A 11 -3.89 -5.81 10.24
C ARG A 11 -4.71 -6.49 9.16
N TRP A 12 -5.82 -7.12 9.54
CA TRP A 12 -6.73 -7.73 8.57
C TRP A 12 -7.33 -6.70 7.62
N ALA A 13 -7.72 -5.53 8.14
CA ALA A 13 -8.21 -4.43 7.32
C ALA A 13 -7.14 -3.94 6.33
N LEU A 14 -5.90 -3.71 6.79
CA LEU A 14 -4.78 -3.29 5.92
C LEU A 14 -4.46 -4.32 4.85
N ALA A 15 -4.40 -5.60 5.23
CA ALA A 15 -4.16 -6.69 4.30
C ALA A 15 -5.25 -6.77 3.23
N ALA A 16 -6.53 -6.66 3.62
CA ALA A 16 -7.65 -6.67 2.67
C ALA A 16 -7.58 -5.49 1.69
N VAL A 17 -7.21 -4.29 2.17
CA VAL A 17 -7.05 -3.10 1.32
C VAL A 17 -5.93 -3.29 0.30
N PHE A 18 -4.75 -3.75 0.74
CA PHE A 18 -3.62 -3.97 -0.16
C PHE A 18 -3.86 -5.11 -1.15
N PHE A 19 -4.53 -6.18 -0.70
CA PHE A 19 -4.94 -7.28 -1.56
C PHE A 19 -5.90 -6.80 -2.66
N ALA A 20 -6.94 -6.04 -2.29
CA ALA A 20 -7.89 -5.47 -3.23
C ALA A 20 -7.25 -4.43 -4.18
N ALA A 21 -6.21 -3.73 -3.73
CA ALA A 21 -5.45 -2.78 -4.56
C ALA A 21 -4.54 -3.50 -5.58
N ALA A 22 -3.92 -4.63 -5.19
CA ALA A 22 -2.99 -5.37 -6.03
C ALA A 22 -3.68 -6.10 -7.19
N LEU A 23 -4.82 -6.75 -6.94
CA LEU A 23 -5.54 -7.57 -7.93
C LEU A 23 -5.81 -6.87 -9.29
N PRO A 24 -6.41 -5.67 -9.35
CA PRO A 24 -6.67 -5.02 -10.63
C PRO A 24 -5.39 -4.63 -11.37
N LYS A 25 -4.29 -4.35 -10.64
CA LYS A 25 -2.98 -4.03 -11.24
C LYS A 25 -2.30 -5.27 -11.82
N ILE A 26 -2.47 -6.43 -11.17
CA ILE A 26 -1.98 -7.72 -11.69
C ILE A 26 -2.81 -8.18 -12.90
N TYR A 27 -4.13 -7.95 -12.87
CA TYR A 27 -5.02 -8.33 -13.96
C TYR A 27 -4.76 -7.51 -15.24
N SER A 28 -4.51 -6.20 -15.11
CA SER A 28 -4.16 -5.34 -16.25
C SER A 28 -2.88 -4.54 -15.96
N PRO A 29 -1.70 -5.16 -16.09
CA PRO A 29 -0.42 -4.49 -15.84
C PRO A 29 -0.15 -3.39 -16.88
N HIS A 30 -0.69 -3.53 -18.10
CA HIS A 30 -0.63 -2.50 -19.12
C HIS A 30 -1.31 -1.21 -18.65
N ASP A 31 -2.55 -1.29 -18.18
CA ASP A 31 -3.29 -0.10 -17.75
C ASP A 31 -2.65 0.55 -16.52
N PHE A 32 -2.07 -0.26 -15.62
CA PHE A 32 -1.30 0.25 -14.51
C PHE A 32 0.00 0.93 -14.96
N ALA A 33 0.71 0.38 -15.96
CA ALA A 33 1.88 1.03 -16.55
C ALA A 33 1.54 2.38 -17.19
N VAL A 34 0.40 2.49 -17.89
CA VAL A 34 -0.08 3.77 -18.43
C VAL A 34 -0.37 4.76 -17.31
N ALA A 35 -0.99 4.33 -16.20
CA ALA A 35 -1.22 5.20 -15.05
C ALA A 35 0.10 5.71 -14.44
N VAL A 36 1.08 4.81 -14.23
CA VAL A 36 2.41 5.17 -13.70
C VAL A 36 3.17 6.08 -14.66
N PHE A 37 3.10 5.84 -15.97
CA PHE A 37 3.72 6.71 -16.98
C PHE A 37 3.16 8.13 -16.93
N ARG A 38 1.84 8.28 -16.77
CA ARG A 38 1.18 9.58 -16.68
C ARG A 38 1.60 10.39 -15.46
N TYR A 39 2.18 9.77 -14.43
CA TYR A 39 2.68 10.49 -13.27
C TYR A 39 3.93 11.31 -13.58
N GLN A 40 4.66 10.99 -14.66
CA GLN A 40 5.86 11.72 -15.08
C GLN A 40 6.90 11.85 -13.93
N MET A 41 6.99 10.82 -13.09
CA MET A 41 7.91 10.75 -11.94
C MET A 41 9.07 9.78 -12.15
N LEU A 42 8.88 8.79 -13.03
CA LEU A 42 9.82 7.71 -13.28
C LEU A 42 10.32 7.81 -14.73
N PRO A 43 11.59 7.45 -15.00
CA PRO A 43 12.07 7.31 -16.37
C PRO A 43 11.33 6.17 -17.07
N TYR A 44 11.15 6.30 -18.38
CA TYR A 44 10.39 5.35 -19.20
C TYR A 44 10.81 3.88 -19.01
N ALA A 45 12.11 3.62 -18.90
CA ALA A 45 12.66 2.28 -18.70
C ALA A 45 12.19 1.60 -17.39
N LEU A 46 11.86 2.37 -16.35
CA LEU A 46 11.43 1.83 -15.06
C LEU A 46 9.92 1.65 -14.95
N VAL A 47 9.12 2.26 -15.83
CA VAL A 47 7.65 2.20 -15.76
C VAL A 47 7.16 0.75 -15.82
N ASN A 48 7.65 -0.03 -16.78
CA ASN A 48 7.25 -1.43 -16.96
C ASN A 48 7.71 -2.30 -15.79
N ALA A 49 8.92 -2.07 -15.28
CA ALA A 49 9.43 -2.79 -14.12
C ALA A 49 8.55 -2.51 -12.89
N VAL A 50 8.25 -1.25 -12.59
CA VAL A 50 7.38 -0.87 -11.46
C VAL A 50 5.98 -1.45 -11.66
N ALA A 51 5.41 -1.36 -12.85
CA ALA A 51 4.08 -1.87 -13.14
C ALA A 51 3.97 -3.40 -12.95
N LEU A 52 5.06 -4.14 -13.21
CA LEU A 52 5.10 -5.58 -13.03
C LEU A 52 5.39 -5.95 -11.57
N PHE A 53 6.44 -5.41 -10.94
CA PHE A 53 6.91 -5.87 -9.64
C PHE A 53 6.12 -5.31 -8.45
N LEU A 54 5.67 -4.04 -8.54
CA LEU A 54 5.02 -3.37 -7.42
C LEU A 54 3.72 -4.07 -6.97
N PRO A 55 2.81 -4.51 -7.86
CA PRO A 55 1.59 -5.19 -7.44
C PRO A 55 1.84 -6.53 -6.75
N TRP A 56 2.85 -7.29 -7.19
CA TRP A 56 3.26 -8.52 -6.51
C TRP A 56 3.82 -8.23 -5.12
N LEU A 57 4.60 -7.17 -4.97
CA LEU A 57 5.13 -6.76 -3.68
C LEU A 57 4.00 -6.35 -2.71
N GLU A 58 3.00 -5.59 -3.19
CA GLU A 58 1.79 -5.26 -2.42
C GLU A 58 1.05 -6.53 -1.94
N LEU A 59 0.84 -7.48 -2.86
CA LEU A 59 0.14 -8.72 -2.59
C LEU A 59 0.89 -9.60 -1.57
N LEU A 60 2.20 -9.77 -1.76
CA LEU A 60 3.04 -10.56 -0.86
C LEU A 60 3.09 -9.96 0.54
N CYS A 61 3.15 -8.63 0.66
CA CYS A 61 3.10 -7.96 1.95
C CYS A 61 1.74 -8.15 2.64
N ALA A 62 0.63 -8.06 1.91
CA ALA A 62 -0.71 -8.32 2.45
C ALA A 62 -0.84 -9.75 2.98
N ILE A 63 -0.35 -10.75 2.22
CA ILE A 63 -0.34 -12.16 2.63
C ILE A 63 0.55 -12.35 3.86
N ALA A 64 1.79 -11.84 3.83
CA ALA A 64 2.74 -11.98 4.92
C ALA A 64 2.23 -11.36 6.24
N LEU A 65 1.51 -10.24 6.16
CA LEU A 65 0.93 -9.57 7.31
C LEU A 65 -0.05 -10.47 8.09
N VAL A 66 -0.82 -11.29 7.37
CA VAL A 66 -1.82 -12.18 7.95
C VAL A 66 -1.22 -13.55 8.28
N ALA A 67 -0.63 -14.20 7.28
CA ALA A 67 -0.27 -15.62 7.29
C ALA A 67 1.11 -15.90 7.89
N ALA A 68 2.01 -14.92 7.97
CA ALA A 68 3.41 -15.16 8.32
C ALA A 68 3.87 -14.34 9.55
N PRO A 69 3.60 -14.82 10.79
CA PRO A 69 3.91 -14.09 12.02
C PRO A 69 5.34 -13.55 12.13
N ARG A 70 6.31 -14.32 11.65
CA ARG A 70 7.75 -13.98 11.67
C ARG A 70 8.10 -12.80 10.76
N TRP A 71 7.33 -12.57 9.70
CA TRP A 71 7.57 -11.51 8.70
C TRP A 71 6.65 -10.31 8.89
N ARG A 72 5.81 -10.28 9.93
CA ARG A 72 4.80 -9.23 10.15
C ARG A 72 5.38 -7.83 10.29
N GLU A 73 6.46 -7.68 11.04
CA GLU A 73 7.11 -6.36 11.20
C GLU A 73 7.64 -5.86 9.86
N ALA A 74 8.33 -6.72 9.11
CA ALA A 74 8.83 -6.39 7.77
C ALA A 74 7.70 -6.05 6.79
N ALA A 75 6.61 -6.83 6.78
CA ALA A 75 5.44 -6.58 5.94
C ALA A 75 4.75 -5.26 6.28
N LEU A 76 4.60 -4.93 7.58
CA LEU A 76 4.06 -3.63 8.02
C LEU A 76 4.95 -2.48 7.60
N THR A 77 6.28 -2.58 7.79
CA THR A 77 7.21 -1.52 7.37
C THR A 77 7.14 -1.27 5.87
N MET A 78 7.04 -2.34 5.07
CA MET A 78 6.93 -2.22 3.62
C MET A 78 5.60 -1.60 3.20
N ILE A 79 4.48 -2.04 3.78
CA ILE A 79 3.15 -1.45 3.55
C ILE A 79 3.14 0.05 3.88
N LEU A 80 3.71 0.45 5.02
CA LEU A 80 3.82 1.85 5.40
C LEU A 80 4.69 2.64 4.42
N GLY A 81 5.84 2.09 4.01
CA GLY A 81 6.70 2.69 3.00
C GLY A 81 5.97 2.91 1.67
N LEU A 82 5.24 1.90 1.19
CA LEU A 82 4.41 2.01 -0.01
C LEU A 82 3.33 3.07 0.12
N LEU A 83 2.62 3.12 1.26
CA LEU A 83 1.63 4.17 1.51
C LEU A 83 2.25 5.56 1.46
N ILE A 84 3.44 5.75 2.02
CA ILE A 84 4.15 7.04 1.96
C ILE A 84 4.50 7.38 0.52
N VAL A 85 5.09 6.44 -0.23
CA VAL A 85 5.46 6.65 -1.65
C VAL A 85 4.23 6.97 -2.49
N PHE A 86 3.14 6.22 -2.34
CA PHE A 86 1.90 6.53 -3.05
C PHE A 86 1.38 7.89 -2.67
N THR A 87 1.29 8.21 -1.38
CA THR A 87 0.81 9.52 -0.90
C THR A 87 1.63 10.66 -1.47
N ALA A 88 2.96 10.53 -1.52
CA ALA A 88 3.84 11.52 -2.15
C ALA A 88 3.56 11.65 -3.65
N ALA A 89 3.41 10.54 -4.37
CA ALA A 89 3.03 10.57 -5.79
C ALA A 89 1.66 11.23 -6.00
N ILE A 90 0.66 10.94 -5.16
CA ILE A 90 -0.65 11.60 -5.21
C ILE A 90 -0.50 13.11 -5.01
N ALA A 91 0.21 13.52 -3.96
CA ALA A 91 0.36 14.92 -3.59
C ALA A 91 1.10 15.72 -4.69
N ILE A 92 2.18 15.17 -5.25
CA ILE A 92 2.95 15.82 -6.32
C ILE A 92 2.10 15.99 -7.59
N ASN A 93 1.36 14.95 -8.00
CA ASN A 93 0.48 15.05 -9.18
C ASN A 93 -0.65 16.06 -8.97
N LEU A 94 -1.26 16.07 -7.79
CA LEU A 94 -2.31 17.01 -7.44
C LEU A 94 -1.79 18.46 -7.43
N TYR A 95 -0.58 18.68 -6.91
CA TYR A 95 0.08 19.99 -6.94
C TYR A 95 0.42 20.44 -8.37
N ARG A 96 0.79 19.51 -9.25
CA ARG A 96 1.05 19.77 -10.68
C ARG A 96 -0.23 19.95 -11.51
N GLY A 97 -1.41 19.73 -10.93
CA GLY A 97 -2.68 19.75 -11.65
C GLY A 97 -2.85 18.60 -12.66
N ILE A 98 -2.09 17.52 -12.51
CA ILE A 98 -2.20 16.35 -13.39
C ILE A 98 -3.40 15.53 -12.94
N ASP A 99 -4.52 15.69 -13.67
CA ASP A 99 -5.73 14.96 -13.39
C ASP A 99 -5.72 13.58 -14.06
N THR A 100 -5.23 12.59 -13.31
CA THR A 100 -5.16 11.19 -13.76
C THR A 100 -5.69 10.25 -12.70
N ALA A 101 -6.16 9.07 -13.12
CA ALA A 101 -6.62 8.05 -12.19
C ALA A 101 -5.48 7.59 -11.26
N CYS A 102 -5.78 7.39 -9.98
CA CYS A 102 -4.79 6.91 -9.00
C CYS A 102 -4.14 5.58 -9.41
N GLY A 103 -4.81 4.74 -10.21
CA GLY A 103 -4.37 3.36 -10.47
C GLY A 103 -4.39 2.46 -9.23
N CYS A 104 -4.73 3.01 -8.05
CA CYS A 104 -4.59 2.35 -6.75
C CYS A 104 -5.65 1.25 -6.50
N PHE A 105 -6.89 1.45 -6.96
CA PHE A 105 -8.01 0.50 -6.77
C PHE A 105 -8.77 0.20 -8.06
N THR A 106 -8.46 0.95 -9.11
CA THR A 106 -9.06 0.82 -10.43
C THR A 106 -8.05 1.33 -11.43
N VAL A 107 -7.86 0.55 -12.48
CA VAL A 107 -6.95 0.83 -13.59
C VAL A 107 -7.72 1.23 -14.85
N LYS A 108 -9.07 1.26 -14.79
CA LYS A 108 -9.90 1.58 -15.95
C LYS A 108 -9.72 3.05 -16.39
N PRO A 109 -9.56 3.31 -17.70
CA PRO A 109 -9.62 4.66 -18.25
C PRO A 109 -10.95 5.34 -17.86
N GLY A 110 -10.89 6.57 -17.33
CA GLY A 110 -12.09 7.33 -16.90
C GLY A 110 -12.58 7.02 -15.48
N ALA A 111 -11.85 6.20 -14.70
CA ALA A 111 -12.16 5.99 -13.30
C ALA A 111 -11.88 7.24 -12.43
N ARG A 112 -12.56 7.30 -11.27
CA ARG A 112 -12.59 8.46 -10.34
C ARG A 112 -11.23 9.16 -10.23
N HIS A 113 -11.26 10.44 -10.61
CA HIS A 113 -10.13 11.37 -10.61
C HIS A 113 -9.41 11.40 -9.24
N MET A 114 -8.10 11.56 -9.29
CA MET A 114 -7.27 11.71 -8.10
C MET A 114 -7.64 13.01 -7.37
N GLY A 115 -8.03 12.91 -6.10
CA GLY A 115 -8.38 14.08 -5.30
C GLY A 115 -7.92 13.97 -3.84
N TRP A 116 -8.20 15.01 -3.07
CA TRP A 116 -7.86 15.12 -1.63
C TRP A 116 -8.35 13.94 -0.78
N TRP A 117 -9.45 13.30 -1.20
CA TRP A 117 -9.95 12.07 -0.56
C TRP A 117 -8.91 10.95 -0.54
N ASN A 118 -8.10 10.81 -1.59
CA ASN A 118 -7.09 9.76 -1.68
C ASN A 118 -5.98 9.98 -0.63
N LEU A 119 -5.59 11.24 -0.40
CA LEU A 119 -4.62 11.60 0.64
C LEU A 119 -5.19 11.32 2.03
N GLY A 120 -6.44 11.71 2.31
CA GLY A 120 -7.11 11.43 3.57
C GLY A 120 -7.22 9.93 3.86
N ARG A 121 -7.59 9.13 2.85
CA ARG A 121 -7.62 7.67 2.97
C ARG A 121 -6.23 7.10 3.27
N ASN A 122 -5.19 7.52 2.54
CA ASN A 122 -3.85 7.00 2.78
C ASN A 122 -3.33 7.40 4.18
N ALA A 123 -3.60 8.62 4.64
CA ALA A 123 -3.27 9.05 5.99
C ALA A 123 -3.94 8.16 7.04
N LEU A 124 -5.23 7.84 6.86
CA LEU A 124 -5.94 6.91 7.73
C LEU A 124 -5.30 5.51 7.73
N LEU A 125 -4.90 5.00 6.56
CA LEU A 125 -4.22 3.69 6.45
C LEU A 125 -2.84 3.70 7.12
N ILE A 126 -2.10 4.81 7.04
CA ILE A 126 -0.82 4.98 7.74
C ILE A 126 -1.05 4.92 9.26
N LEU A 127 -2.03 5.67 9.78
CA LEU A 127 -2.38 5.66 11.19
C LEU A 127 -2.84 4.27 11.66
N ALA A 128 -3.62 3.57 10.84
CA ALA A 128 -4.01 2.19 11.09
C ALA A 128 -2.80 1.24 11.13
N GLY A 129 -1.81 1.43 10.26
CA GLY A 129 -0.57 0.65 10.24
C GLY A 129 0.29 0.87 11.49
N LEU A 130 0.39 2.11 11.95
CA LEU A 130 1.06 2.45 13.21
C LEU A 130 0.33 1.84 14.42
N GLY A 131 -1.01 1.87 14.44
CA GLY A 131 -1.83 1.24 15.48
C GLY A 131 -1.79 -0.30 15.44
N ALA A 132 -1.46 -0.88 14.30
CA ALA A 132 -1.30 -2.32 14.09
C ALA A 132 0.06 -2.86 14.53
N TRP A 133 0.98 -1.99 14.99
CA TRP A 133 2.35 -2.40 15.31
C TRP A 133 2.40 -3.53 16.35
N PRO A 134 3.22 -4.58 16.16
CA PRO A 134 3.42 -5.61 17.16
C PRO A 134 4.08 -4.99 18.37
N HIS A 135 3.29 -4.77 19.43
CA HIS A 135 3.85 -4.42 20.72
C HIS A 135 4.53 -5.67 21.26
N ARG A 136 5.84 -5.80 21.03
CA ARG A 136 6.64 -6.89 21.59
C ARG A 136 6.49 -6.82 23.11
N ARG A 137 5.74 -7.77 23.69
CA ARG A 137 5.96 -8.11 25.09
C ARG A 137 7.38 -8.67 25.12
N GLY A 138 8.28 -7.94 25.78
CA GLY A 138 9.66 -8.37 25.92
C GLY A 138 9.72 -9.68 26.66
N GLU A 139 9.79 -10.79 25.94
CA GLU A 139 10.28 -12.05 26.47
C GLU A 139 11.80 -12.06 26.28
N VAL A 140 12.47 -11.23 27.07
CA VAL A 140 13.84 -11.51 27.51
C VAL A 140 13.69 -12.20 28.87
N ASN A 141 13.18 -13.43 28.85
CA ASN A 141 13.35 -14.32 30.00
C ASN A 141 14.50 -15.25 29.63
N GLY A 142 15.72 -14.75 29.83
CA GLY A 142 16.89 -15.61 29.88
C GLY A 142 16.73 -16.54 31.08
N ARG A 143 16.76 -17.85 30.83
CA ARG A 143 17.18 -18.94 31.72
C ARG A 143 16.96 -20.29 31.01
N PRO A 144 17.65 -21.36 31.41
CA PRO A 144 18.67 -21.46 32.46
C PRO A 144 20.09 -21.14 32.00
#